data_AF-A0A0A1UA74-F1
#
_entry.id   AF-A0A0A1UA74-F1
#
_cell.length_a   1.000
_cell.length_b   1.000
_cell.length_c   1.000
_cell.angle_alpha   90.00
_cell.angle_beta   90.00
_cell.angle_gamma   90.00
#
_symmetry.space_group_name_H-M   'P 1'
#
loop_
_entity.id
_entity.type
_entity.pdbx_description
1 polymer ?
#
loop_
_entity_poly.entity_id
_entity_poly.type
_entity_poly.pdbx_seq_one_letter_code
_entity_poly.pdbx_strand_id
1 'polypeptide(L)'
;MSLPNDQLLYSALGCLVNARVVGLSSSHPNLPIMRFEDYSVFSLASSSVTAPQQIDLTTLPVRVGTLPVRVKQLTGKVVEVLVLQDFYIEELKRAVEMEYHTPSSQQQYTYNGTRLLNGTKLSAYNIDFANAVFVQVLLLRGNTQISELAIDDAFLSSRFNYDFRGITDVGHSYIRGGLPYRRPVGYMRYAINVLGKFDNGNDTWLAQNGSAGEWAVSYHGSEVSKTQNNLMDDVLMWGKKLGLSNNNANMTFCTPNVETAVKFSKQNTDKNGCKSILVFQNRVKPSSILKASSVGGPDDYWYVKDPADIRVYSICVKQV
;
A
#
# COMPACT_ATOMS: atom_id res chain seq x y z
N MET A 1 -16.72 14.55 21.90
CA MET A 1 -15.55 15.46 21.85
C MET A 1 -14.73 15.08 20.63
N SER A 2 -14.43 16.00 19.71
CA SER A 2 -13.61 15.70 18.53
C SER A 2 -12.16 15.51 18.93
N LEU A 3 -11.52 14.45 18.43
CA LEU A 3 -10.10 14.23 18.68
C LEU A 3 -9.25 15.33 18.02
N PRO A 4 -8.12 15.74 18.61
CA PRO A 4 -7.07 16.46 17.90
C PRO A 4 -6.67 15.72 16.62
N ASN A 5 -6.24 16.45 15.59
CA ASN A 5 -5.94 15.87 14.27
C ASN A 5 -4.95 14.69 14.37
N ASP A 6 -3.81 14.88 15.02
CA ASP A 6 -2.80 13.82 15.09
C ASP A 6 -3.32 12.56 15.82
N GLN A 7 -4.14 12.74 16.86
CA GLN A 7 -4.80 11.62 17.55
C GLN A 7 -5.82 10.90 16.68
N LEU A 8 -6.56 11.63 15.85
CA LEU A 8 -7.49 11.05 14.88
C LEU A 8 -6.75 10.16 13.86
N LEU A 9 -5.59 10.63 13.36
CA LEU A 9 -4.77 9.85 12.43
C LEU A 9 -4.23 8.57 13.09
N TYR A 10 -3.60 8.67 14.26
CA TYR A 10 -3.03 7.52 14.96
C TYR A 10 -4.11 6.50 15.33
N SER A 11 -5.27 6.98 15.77
CA SER A 11 -6.42 6.13 16.08
C SER A 11 -6.90 5.37 14.84
N ALA A 12 -7.09 6.05 13.70
CA ALA A 12 -7.54 5.43 12.46
C ALA A 12 -6.52 4.40 11.91
N LEU A 13 -5.23 4.75 11.91
CA LEU A 13 -4.16 3.83 11.50
C LEU A 13 -4.05 2.64 12.44
N GLY A 14 -4.21 2.85 13.75
CA GLY A 14 -4.18 1.75 14.72
C GLY A 14 -5.29 0.73 14.50
N CYS A 15 -6.51 1.19 14.17
CA CYS A 15 -7.60 0.30 13.78
C CYS A 15 -7.33 -0.44 12.46
N LEU A 16 -6.64 0.19 11.51
CA LEU A 16 -6.29 -0.42 10.22
C LEU A 16 -5.31 -1.59 10.41
N VAL A 17 -4.31 -1.43 11.28
CA VAL A 17 -3.23 -2.40 11.46
C VAL A 17 -3.42 -3.33 12.66
N ASN A 18 -4.51 -3.14 13.41
CA ASN A 18 -4.83 -3.85 14.64
C ASN A 18 -3.73 -3.74 15.73
N ALA A 19 -3.12 -2.56 15.87
CA ALA A 19 -2.12 -2.24 16.90
C ALA A 19 -2.28 -0.78 17.36
N ARG A 20 -1.81 -0.42 18.56
CA ARG A 20 -1.91 0.98 19.02
C ARG A 20 -0.82 1.83 18.36
N VAL A 21 -1.20 2.81 17.55
CA VAL A 21 -0.25 3.83 17.07
C VAL A 21 -0.16 4.96 18.09
N VAL A 22 1.06 5.29 18.54
CA VAL A 22 1.24 6.23 19.66
C VAL A 22 1.81 7.60 19.26
N GLY A 23 2.40 7.73 18.08
CA GLY A 23 3.08 8.98 17.71
C GLY A 23 4.05 8.84 16.54
N LEU A 24 4.87 9.88 16.35
CA LEU A 24 6.07 9.83 15.52
C LEU A 24 7.19 9.01 16.17
N SER A 25 8.08 8.43 15.37
CA SER A 25 9.19 7.58 15.80
C SER A 25 10.23 8.35 16.59
N SER A 26 10.50 9.60 16.26
CA SER A 26 11.44 10.46 17.02
C SER A 26 10.97 10.65 18.45
N SER A 27 9.65 10.67 18.66
CA SER A 27 9.03 10.81 19.98
C SER A 27 8.95 9.48 20.74
N HIS A 28 9.07 8.35 20.05
CA HIS A 28 8.96 6.99 20.61
C HIS A 28 10.01 6.05 19.99
N PRO A 29 11.31 6.29 20.21
CA PRO A 29 12.40 5.59 19.50
C PRO A 29 12.52 4.10 19.83
N ASN A 30 11.89 3.64 20.92
CA ASN A 30 11.93 2.25 21.37
C ASN A 30 10.76 1.40 20.82
N LEU A 31 9.83 2.00 20.08
CA LEU A 31 8.70 1.27 19.50
C LEU A 31 8.98 0.89 18.04
N PRO A 32 8.46 -0.26 17.58
CA PRO A 32 8.55 -0.60 16.17
C PRO A 32 7.88 0.45 15.29
N ILE A 33 8.48 0.69 14.12
CA ILE A 33 8.08 1.76 13.21
C ILE A 33 7.07 1.23 12.18
N MET A 34 5.88 1.82 12.16
CA MET A 34 4.92 1.76 11.08
C MET A 34 5.45 2.61 9.91
N ARG A 35 5.82 1.94 8.83
CA ARG A 35 6.14 2.55 7.54
C ARG A 35 4.96 2.28 6.63
N PHE A 36 4.37 3.27 5.98
CA PHE A 36 3.22 3.00 5.12
C PHE A 36 3.62 2.44 3.74
N GLU A 37 4.89 2.56 3.36
CA GLU A 37 5.42 1.92 2.16
C GLU A 37 5.28 0.38 2.25
N ASP A 38 5.35 -0.15 3.46
CA ASP A 38 5.04 -1.54 3.83
C ASP A 38 3.55 -1.89 3.64
N TYR A 39 2.70 -0.87 3.52
CA TYR A 39 1.26 -0.95 3.26
C TYR A 39 0.89 -0.38 1.88
N SER A 40 1.86 -0.08 1.01
CA SER A 40 1.56 0.51 -0.29
C SER A 40 1.38 -0.59 -1.35
N VAL A 41 0.19 -0.62 -1.95
CA VAL A 41 -0.31 -1.69 -2.83
C VAL A 41 0.10 -1.54 -4.29
N PHE A 42 0.84 -0.48 -4.64
CA PHE A 42 0.95 -0.01 -6.02
C PHE A 42 2.22 -0.41 -6.75
N SER A 43 2.86 -1.48 -6.29
CA SER A 43 3.84 -2.21 -7.06
C SER A 43 3.68 -3.65 -6.59
N LEU A 44 2.83 -4.43 -7.25
CA LEU A 44 3.27 -5.35 -8.31
C LEU A 44 2.05 -6.04 -8.95
N ALA A 45 2.02 -6.09 -10.28
CA ALA A 45 1.33 -7.14 -11.02
C ALA A 45 2.35 -8.27 -11.26
N SER A 46 2.04 -9.57 -11.40
CA SER A 46 0.83 -10.37 -11.24
C SER A 46 1.29 -11.82 -11.47
N SER A 47 0.91 -12.78 -10.63
CA SER A 47 0.58 -14.16 -11.05
C SER A 47 0.19 -15.04 -9.85
N SER A 48 -0.92 -15.75 -10.02
CA SER A 48 -1.60 -16.66 -9.10
C SER A 48 -0.82 -17.95 -8.82
N VAL A 49 -0.87 -18.50 -7.60
CA VAL A 49 -1.12 -19.93 -7.29
C VAL A 49 -1.49 -20.11 -5.80
N THR A 50 -2.41 -21.04 -5.58
CA THR A 50 -2.96 -21.63 -4.36
C THR A 50 -1.97 -21.88 -3.22
N ALA A 51 -2.41 -21.67 -1.97
CA ALA A 51 -1.59 -21.81 -0.76
C ALA A 51 -1.30 -23.28 -0.38
N PRO A 52 -0.05 -23.63 0.02
CA PRO A 52 0.22 -24.77 0.87
C PRO A 52 0.50 -24.38 2.33
N GLN A 53 0.34 -25.38 3.20
CA GLN A 53 0.34 -25.33 4.66
C GLN A 53 1.55 -24.64 5.30
N GLN A 54 1.27 -24.03 6.45
CA GLN A 54 2.19 -23.29 7.30
C GLN A 54 3.20 -24.24 7.98
N ILE A 55 4.49 -24.11 7.65
CA ILE A 55 5.60 -24.77 8.34
C ILE A 55 6.21 -23.76 9.33
N ASP A 56 6.55 -24.22 10.54
CA ASP A 56 7.16 -23.43 11.60
C ASP A 56 8.63 -23.12 11.27
N LEU A 57 8.93 -21.83 11.12
CA LEU A 57 10.19 -21.30 10.58
C LEU A 57 11.32 -21.19 11.62
N THR A 58 11.03 -21.51 12.89
CA THR A 58 11.97 -21.32 14.01
C THR A 58 13.04 -22.42 14.13
N THR A 59 13.01 -23.47 13.30
CA THR A 59 13.83 -24.69 13.46
C THR A 59 14.88 -24.95 12.35
N LEU A 60 15.00 -24.11 11.32
CA LEU A 60 15.92 -24.34 10.19
C LEU A 60 17.33 -23.75 10.43
N PRO A 61 18.42 -24.50 10.15
CA PRO A 61 19.78 -24.00 10.31
C PRO A 61 20.07 -22.78 9.41
N VAL A 62 20.84 -21.80 9.92
CA VAL A 62 21.30 -20.64 9.13
C VAL A 62 22.45 -21.07 8.22
N ARG A 63 22.13 -21.32 6.94
CA ARG A 63 23.13 -21.54 5.90
C ARG A 63 23.62 -20.18 5.39
N VAL A 64 24.94 -20.03 5.25
CA VAL A 64 25.57 -18.81 4.70
C VAL A 64 25.63 -18.94 3.17
N GLY A 65 25.12 -17.93 2.47
CA GLY A 65 25.13 -17.88 1.00
C GLY A 65 26.48 -17.45 0.42
N THR A 66 26.69 -17.71 -0.87
CA THR A 66 27.92 -17.36 -1.60
C THR A 66 27.65 -16.61 -2.91
N LEU A 67 26.41 -16.57 -3.38
CA LEU A 67 26.00 -15.91 -4.61
C LEU A 67 25.33 -14.57 -4.29
N PRO A 68 25.85 -13.43 -4.77
CA PRO A 68 25.20 -12.14 -4.57
C PRO A 68 23.95 -12.03 -5.41
N VAL A 69 22.86 -11.56 -4.80
CA VAL A 69 21.61 -11.23 -5.48
C VAL A 69 21.10 -9.88 -5.01
N ARG A 70 20.47 -9.12 -5.92
CA ARG A 70 19.93 -7.80 -5.58
C ARG A 70 18.47 -7.92 -5.15
N VAL A 71 18.12 -7.28 -4.05
CA VAL A 71 16.76 -7.13 -3.55
C VAL A 71 16.38 -5.66 -3.67
N LYS A 72 15.41 -5.36 -4.53
CA LYS A 72 14.84 -4.02 -4.71
C LYS A 72 13.57 -3.90 -3.87
N GLN A 73 13.56 -2.97 -2.93
CA GLN A 73 12.38 -2.61 -2.15
C GLN A 73 11.42 -1.73 -2.95
N LEU A 74 10.15 -1.68 -2.52
CA LEU A 74 9.14 -0.78 -3.12
C LEU A 74 9.53 0.70 -3.01
N THR A 75 10.37 1.05 -2.04
CA THR A 75 10.96 2.39 -1.86
C THR A 75 12.00 2.74 -2.93
N GLY A 76 12.34 1.81 -3.82
CA GLY A 76 13.41 1.96 -4.81
C GLY A 76 14.80 1.62 -4.28
N LYS A 77 14.96 1.42 -2.96
CA LYS A 77 16.22 0.99 -2.34
C LYS A 77 16.63 -0.38 -2.88
N VAL A 78 17.88 -0.51 -3.31
CA VAL A 78 18.46 -1.78 -3.75
C VAL A 78 19.47 -2.23 -2.70
N VAL A 79 19.41 -3.52 -2.43
CA VAL A 79 20.17 -4.23 -1.40
C VAL A 79 20.86 -5.41 -2.05
N GLU A 80 22.05 -5.78 -1.59
CA GLU A 80 22.68 -7.04 -1.98
C GLU A 80 22.62 -8.03 -0.80
N VAL A 81 22.23 -9.27 -1.06
CA VAL A 81 22.28 -10.37 -0.08
C VAL A 81 22.95 -11.59 -0.70
N LEU A 82 23.61 -12.40 0.13
CA LEU A 82 24.26 -13.63 -0.31
C LEU A 82 23.33 -14.83 -0.14
N VAL A 83 23.16 -15.62 -1.20
CA VAL A 83 22.28 -16.81 -1.24
C VAL A 83 22.99 -18.05 -1.81
N LEU A 84 22.36 -19.22 -1.71
CA LEU A 84 22.71 -20.41 -2.49
C LEU A 84 21.60 -20.73 -3.49
N GLN A 85 21.93 -21.42 -4.58
CA GLN A 85 20.92 -21.80 -5.58
C GLN A 85 19.85 -22.74 -5.01
N ASP A 86 20.21 -23.57 -4.03
CA ASP A 86 19.31 -24.54 -3.41
C ASP A 86 18.56 -23.99 -2.19
N PHE A 87 18.75 -22.71 -1.85
CA PHE A 87 17.98 -22.05 -0.80
C PHE A 87 16.49 -22.15 -1.10
N TYR A 88 15.72 -22.44 -0.07
CA TYR A 88 14.29 -22.21 -0.09
C TYR A 88 13.98 -20.71 0.01
N ILE A 89 12.81 -20.31 -0.47
CA ILE A 89 12.40 -18.91 -0.41
C ILE A 89 12.42 -18.39 1.03
N GLU A 90 12.02 -19.17 2.03
CA GLU A 90 12.13 -18.83 3.46
C GLU A 90 13.57 -18.51 3.90
N GLU A 91 14.58 -19.19 3.35
CA GLU A 91 15.98 -18.93 3.65
C GLU A 91 16.46 -17.61 3.04
N LEU A 92 16.02 -17.28 1.82
CA LEU A 92 16.19 -15.94 1.24
C LEU A 92 15.55 -14.87 2.14
N LYS A 93 14.33 -15.10 2.64
CA LYS A 93 13.65 -14.11 3.49
C LYS A 93 14.44 -13.82 4.76
N ARG A 94 14.95 -14.88 5.39
CA ARG A 94 15.77 -14.74 6.60
C ARG A 94 17.10 -14.04 6.30
N ALA A 95 17.74 -14.31 5.17
CA ALA A 95 18.95 -13.60 4.77
C ALA A 95 18.72 -12.08 4.69
N VAL A 96 17.60 -11.67 4.10
CA VAL A 96 17.22 -10.24 4.04
C VAL A 96 16.83 -9.68 5.41
N GLU A 97 16.18 -10.48 6.26
CA GLU A 97 15.84 -10.07 7.64
C GLU A 97 17.10 -9.77 8.47
N MET A 98 18.15 -10.58 8.33
CA MET A 98 19.41 -10.36 9.05
C MET A 98 20.12 -9.08 8.60
N GLU A 99 20.05 -8.76 7.31
CA GLU A 99 20.71 -7.57 6.76
C GLU A 99 19.91 -6.27 6.97
N TYR A 100 18.57 -6.33 7.02
CA TYR A 100 17.69 -5.13 7.00
C TYR A 100 16.67 -5.05 8.13
N HIS A 101 16.66 -6.01 9.06
CA HIS A 101 15.71 -6.08 10.17
C HIS A 101 14.23 -6.02 9.75
N THR A 102 13.93 -6.41 8.51
CA THR A 102 12.55 -6.59 8.05
C THR A 102 12.11 -8.01 8.36
N PRO A 103 11.07 -8.25 9.17
CA PRO A 103 10.67 -9.60 9.56
C PRO A 103 10.36 -10.49 8.35
N SER A 104 10.94 -11.70 8.28
CA SER A 104 10.71 -12.67 7.17
C SER A 104 9.23 -12.99 6.93
N SER A 105 8.41 -12.93 7.98
CA SER A 105 6.95 -13.10 7.93
C SER A 105 6.23 -12.01 7.12
N GLN A 106 6.85 -10.83 7.01
CA GLN A 106 6.34 -9.69 6.27
C GLN A 106 6.89 -9.64 4.85
N GLN A 107 7.94 -10.40 4.52
CA GLN A 107 8.55 -10.35 3.20
C GLN A 107 7.81 -11.23 2.17
N GLN A 108 7.60 -10.70 0.98
CA GLN A 108 7.34 -11.42 -0.26
C GLN A 108 8.32 -10.96 -1.32
N TYR A 109 8.56 -11.82 -2.30
CA TYR A 109 9.49 -11.54 -3.38
C TYR A 109 8.85 -11.88 -4.72
N THR A 110 9.18 -11.10 -5.73
CA THR A 110 8.94 -11.45 -7.13
C THR A 110 10.23 -11.41 -7.92
N TYR A 111 10.34 -12.26 -8.93
CA TYR A 111 11.43 -12.32 -9.89
C TYR A 111 10.83 -12.46 -11.29
N ASN A 112 11.15 -11.56 -12.22
CA ASN A 112 10.58 -11.52 -13.57
C ASN A 112 9.05 -11.65 -13.60
N GLY A 113 8.36 -10.96 -12.69
CA GLY A 113 6.89 -11.01 -12.57
C GLY A 113 6.34 -12.28 -11.93
N THR A 114 7.19 -13.27 -11.61
CA THR A 114 6.80 -14.50 -10.91
C THR A 114 6.97 -14.31 -9.40
N ARG A 115 5.91 -14.59 -8.64
CA ARG A 115 5.98 -14.58 -7.17
C ARG A 115 6.76 -15.78 -6.64
N LEU A 116 7.69 -15.52 -5.74
CA LEU A 116 8.44 -16.55 -5.03
C LEU A 116 7.63 -17.06 -3.84
N LEU A 117 7.46 -18.38 -3.75
CA LEU A 117 6.61 -19.05 -2.78
C LEU A 117 7.46 -19.80 -1.75
N ASN A 118 7.08 -19.71 -0.47
CA ASN A 118 7.69 -20.52 0.59
C ASN A 118 7.60 -22.02 0.25
N GLY A 119 8.56 -22.80 0.70
CA GLY A 119 8.67 -24.23 0.41
C GLY A 119 9.18 -24.56 -1.00
N THR A 120 9.48 -23.54 -1.82
CA THR A 120 10.09 -23.71 -3.15
C THR A 120 11.56 -23.28 -3.10
N LYS A 121 12.43 -23.97 -3.84
CA LYS A 121 13.85 -23.59 -3.96
C LYS A 121 14.06 -22.49 -4.99
N LEU A 122 15.07 -21.64 -4.80
CA LEU A 122 15.48 -20.62 -5.77
C LEU A 122 15.80 -21.24 -7.15
N SER A 123 16.46 -22.40 -7.17
CA SER A 123 16.76 -23.14 -8.40
C SER A 123 15.53 -23.53 -9.21
N ALA A 124 14.35 -23.66 -8.59
CA ALA A 124 13.11 -24.00 -9.29
C ALA A 124 12.54 -22.83 -10.12
N TYR A 125 13.04 -21.60 -9.91
CA TYR A 125 12.59 -20.39 -10.59
C TYR A 125 13.48 -19.98 -11.77
N ASN A 126 14.45 -20.82 -12.18
CA ASN A 126 15.40 -20.53 -13.25
C ASN A 126 16.04 -19.13 -13.11
N ILE A 127 16.48 -18.81 -11.90
CA ILE A 127 17.03 -17.51 -11.56
C ILE A 127 18.40 -17.36 -12.21
N ASP A 128 18.59 -16.28 -12.96
CA ASP A 128 19.92 -15.87 -13.42
C ASP A 128 20.60 -15.13 -12.28
N PHE A 129 21.33 -15.87 -11.45
CA PHE A 129 21.97 -15.34 -10.24
C PHE A 129 22.94 -14.18 -10.53
N ALA A 130 23.54 -14.11 -11.74
CA ALA A 130 24.43 -13.00 -12.09
C ALA A 130 23.68 -11.67 -12.28
N ASN A 131 22.38 -11.72 -12.64
CA ASN A 131 21.56 -10.54 -12.93
C ASN A 131 20.32 -10.43 -12.04
N ALA A 132 20.15 -11.32 -11.06
CA ALA A 132 18.93 -11.44 -10.27
C ALA A 132 18.60 -10.15 -9.52
N VAL A 133 17.40 -9.61 -9.79
CA VAL A 133 16.76 -8.56 -8.99
C VAL A 133 15.44 -9.10 -8.47
N PHE A 134 15.37 -9.36 -7.16
CA PHE A 134 14.14 -9.68 -6.47
C PHE A 134 13.44 -8.39 -6.08
N VAL A 135 12.18 -8.23 -6.48
CA VAL A 135 11.38 -7.11 -5.97
C VAL A 135 10.69 -7.56 -4.68
N GLN A 136 11.05 -6.93 -3.57
CA GLN A 136 10.43 -7.16 -2.27
C GLN A 136 9.07 -6.48 -2.23
N VAL A 137 8.03 -7.26 -1.95
CA VAL A 137 6.67 -6.82 -1.63
C VAL A 137 6.46 -7.08 -0.16
N LEU A 138 5.93 -6.14 0.60
CA LEU A 138 5.57 -6.46 1.98
C LEU A 138 4.13 -6.98 2.06
N LEU A 139 3.95 -8.10 2.74
CA LEU A 139 2.65 -8.63 3.16
C LEU A 139 2.13 -7.82 4.34
N LEU A 140 0.89 -7.32 4.25
CA LEU A 140 0.18 -6.87 5.44
C LEU A 140 -0.15 -8.05 6.34
N ARG A 141 0.69 -8.28 7.36
CA ARG A 141 0.29 -9.02 8.56
C ARG A 141 0.64 -8.21 9.79
N GLY A 142 -0.39 -7.67 10.45
CA GLY A 142 -0.38 -7.46 11.89
C GLY A 142 -0.81 -8.75 12.57
N ASN A 143 0.11 -9.71 12.72
CA ASN A 143 -0.10 -10.89 13.56
C ASN A 143 1.18 -11.25 14.35
N THR A 144 1.97 -10.24 14.68
CA THR A 144 3.04 -10.35 15.67
C THR A 144 2.59 -9.63 16.94
N GLN A 145 3.12 -10.08 18.08
CA GLN A 145 2.81 -9.69 19.46
C GLN A 145 3.12 -8.20 19.79
N ILE A 146 2.85 -7.28 18.87
CA ILE A 146 3.18 -5.86 18.99
C ILE A 146 1.92 -5.13 19.46
N SER A 147 1.94 -4.67 20.71
CA SER A 147 0.87 -3.87 21.28
C SER A 147 0.90 -2.41 20.83
N GLU A 148 2.08 -1.87 20.50
CA GLU A 148 2.28 -0.45 20.17
C GLU A 148 3.25 -0.22 19.00
N LEU A 149 2.96 0.79 18.16
CA LEU A 149 3.73 1.23 17.00
C LEU A 149 3.91 2.74 17.01
N ALA A 150 5.03 3.21 16.48
CA ALA A 150 5.24 4.62 16.13
C ALA A 150 5.27 4.78 14.61
N ILE A 151 4.95 5.96 14.09
CA ILE A 151 5.01 6.29 12.67
C ILE A 151 6.39 6.83 12.33
N ASP A 152 6.97 6.42 11.20
CA ASP A 152 8.25 6.99 10.74
C ASP A 152 8.17 8.53 10.62
N ASP A 153 9.16 9.24 11.16
CA ASP A 153 9.27 10.70 11.08
C ASP A 153 9.23 11.22 9.63
N ALA A 154 9.75 10.44 8.70
CA ALA A 154 9.75 10.74 7.27
C ALA A 154 8.45 10.34 6.56
N PHE A 155 7.46 9.75 7.26
CA PHE A 155 6.23 9.26 6.65
C PHE A 155 5.29 10.40 6.22
N LEU A 156 5.10 11.40 7.07
CA LEU A 156 4.12 12.47 6.84
C LEU A 156 4.80 13.75 6.38
N SER A 157 4.09 14.52 5.56
CA SER A 157 4.49 15.89 5.22
C SER A 157 3.43 16.85 5.76
N SER A 158 3.48 17.09 7.08
CA SER A 158 2.45 17.85 7.81
C SER A 158 2.14 19.23 7.21
N ARG A 159 3.14 19.87 6.58
CA ARG A 159 2.98 21.13 5.84
C ARG A 159 1.94 21.09 4.70
N PHE A 160 1.62 19.90 4.19
CA PHE A 160 0.61 19.71 3.15
C PHE A 160 -0.70 19.09 3.68
N ASN A 161 -0.84 18.93 4.99
CA ASN A 161 -2.13 18.53 5.56
C ASN A 161 -3.20 19.58 5.22
N TYR A 162 -4.44 19.13 5.06
CA TYR A 162 -5.55 20.04 4.77
C TYR A 162 -6.83 19.56 5.44
N ASP A 163 -7.52 20.47 6.11
CA ASP A 163 -8.78 20.19 6.81
C ASP A 163 -9.98 20.53 5.92
N PHE A 164 -10.68 19.50 5.43
CA PHE A 164 -11.89 19.66 4.63
C PHE A 164 -13.17 19.57 5.47
N ARG A 165 -13.11 19.46 6.80
CA ARG A 165 -14.30 19.25 7.65
C ARG A 165 -15.25 20.45 7.68
N GLY A 166 -14.72 21.66 7.52
CA GLY A 166 -15.48 22.91 7.46
C GLY A 166 -15.74 23.45 6.05
N ILE A 167 -15.45 22.67 5.01
CA ILE A 167 -15.52 23.11 3.61
C ILE A 167 -16.84 22.68 2.96
N THR A 168 -17.36 23.48 2.02
CA THR A 168 -18.49 23.12 1.15
C THR A 168 -18.13 23.38 -0.31
N ASP A 169 -18.50 22.44 -1.18
CA ASP A 169 -18.17 22.44 -2.61
C ASP A 169 -19.43 22.58 -3.49
N VAL A 170 -20.57 22.95 -2.90
CA VAL A 170 -21.83 23.10 -3.63
C VAL A 170 -21.65 24.09 -4.78
N GLY A 171 -21.93 23.65 -6.01
CA GLY A 171 -21.80 24.47 -7.22
C GLY A 171 -20.38 24.59 -7.79
N HIS A 172 -19.38 23.96 -7.18
CA HIS A 172 -17.98 23.99 -7.65
C HIS A 172 -17.56 22.66 -8.29
N SER A 173 -16.75 22.76 -9.35
CA SER A 173 -16.10 21.61 -9.99
C SER A 173 -14.59 21.72 -9.85
N TYR A 174 -13.95 20.61 -9.51
CA TYR A 174 -12.50 20.54 -9.32
C TYR A 174 -11.89 19.56 -10.32
N ILE A 175 -10.78 19.97 -10.92
CA ILE A 175 -10.09 19.22 -11.97
C ILE A 175 -8.63 19.01 -11.56
N ARG A 176 -8.12 17.79 -11.78
CA ARG A 176 -6.71 17.43 -11.64
C ARG A 176 -6.33 16.48 -12.76
N GLY A 177 -5.14 16.64 -13.33
CA GLY A 177 -4.69 15.85 -14.50
C GLY A 177 -5.69 15.83 -15.66
N GLY A 178 -6.40 16.94 -15.87
CA GLY A 178 -7.44 17.08 -16.91
C GLY A 178 -8.78 16.38 -16.62
N LEU A 179 -8.94 15.72 -15.46
CA LEU A 179 -10.16 14.99 -15.11
C LEU A 179 -10.86 15.57 -13.87
N PRO A 180 -12.21 15.59 -13.86
CA PRO A 180 -12.97 16.05 -12.70
C PRO A 180 -12.89 15.06 -11.55
N TYR A 181 -12.88 15.57 -10.32
CA TYR A 181 -12.96 14.77 -9.10
C TYR A 181 -13.72 15.50 -7.99
N ARG A 182 -14.22 14.76 -7.01
CA ARG A 182 -14.81 15.33 -5.79
C ARG A 182 -13.75 15.43 -4.72
N ARG A 183 -13.54 16.62 -4.15
CA ARG A 183 -12.64 16.79 -2.99
C ARG A 183 -13.18 16.03 -1.79
N PRO A 184 -12.35 15.60 -0.83
CA PRO A 184 -12.78 14.82 0.31
C PRO A 184 -13.42 15.73 1.37
N VAL A 185 -14.53 16.41 1.02
CA VAL A 185 -15.29 17.27 1.92
C VAL A 185 -15.76 16.48 3.14
N GLY A 186 -15.57 17.03 4.34
CA GLY A 186 -15.86 16.33 5.59
C GLY A 186 -14.71 15.48 6.15
N TYR A 187 -13.55 15.45 5.49
CA TYR A 187 -12.38 14.66 5.94
C TYR A 187 -11.25 15.58 6.41
N MET A 188 -10.45 15.09 7.35
CA MET A 188 -9.10 15.61 7.56
C MET A 188 -8.14 14.84 6.65
N ARG A 189 -7.38 15.55 5.81
CA ARG A 189 -6.41 14.96 4.89
C ARG A 189 -5.00 15.10 5.43
N TYR A 190 -4.33 13.98 5.65
CA TYR A 190 -2.93 13.89 6.04
C TYR A 190 -2.07 13.56 4.82
N ALA A 191 -1.10 14.41 4.51
CA ALA A 191 -0.23 14.21 3.37
C ALA A 191 0.88 13.22 3.69
N ILE A 192 1.07 12.25 2.80
CA ILE A 192 2.20 11.33 2.84
C ILE A 192 3.39 12.03 2.17
N ASN A 193 4.56 11.87 2.75
CA ASN A 193 5.79 12.37 2.16
C ASN A 193 6.19 11.49 0.96
N VAL A 194 5.86 11.95 -0.23
CA VAL A 194 6.11 11.27 -1.51
C VAL A 194 7.09 12.02 -2.43
N LEU A 195 7.55 13.19 -1.99
CA LEU A 195 8.44 14.04 -2.78
C LEU A 195 9.76 13.33 -3.03
N GLY A 196 10.24 13.38 -4.27
CA GLY A 196 11.49 12.75 -4.66
C GLY A 196 11.43 11.22 -4.77
N LYS A 197 10.32 10.57 -4.37
CA LYS A 197 10.23 9.10 -4.27
C LYS A 197 9.92 8.40 -5.59
N PHE A 198 9.46 9.13 -6.60
CA PHE A 198 9.06 8.57 -7.89
C PHE A 198 9.80 9.24 -9.05
N ASP A 199 9.85 8.56 -10.19
CA ASP A 199 10.35 9.09 -11.47
C ASP A 199 11.71 9.80 -11.37
N ASN A 200 12.65 9.23 -10.60
CA ASN A 200 13.99 9.80 -10.33
C ASN A 200 13.94 11.23 -9.77
N GLY A 201 12.95 11.51 -8.92
CA GLY A 201 12.75 12.80 -8.29
C GLY A 201 11.85 13.77 -9.07
N ASN A 202 11.26 13.34 -10.18
CA ASN A 202 10.30 14.15 -10.92
C ASN A 202 8.91 14.10 -10.27
N ASP A 203 8.56 15.17 -9.55
CA ASP A 203 7.28 15.32 -8.85
C ASP A 203 6.17 15.99 -9.68
N THR A 204 6.30 16.10 -11.00
CA THR A 204 5.30 16.77 -11.87
C THR A 204 3.91 16.15 -11.75
N TRP A 205 3.83 14.84 -11.46
CA TRP A 205 2.58 14.12 -11.21
C TRP A 205 1.76 14.68 -10.02
N LEU A 206 2.41 15.38 -9.07
CA LEU A 206 1.78 16.04 -7.93
C LEU A 206 1.32 17.48 -8.20
N ALA A 207 1.55 18.01 -9.39
CA ALA A 207 1.14 19.37 -9.75
C ALA A 207 -0.35 19.63 -9.43
N GLN A 208 -0.68 20.91 -9.26
CA GLN A 208 -2.02 21.35 -8.84
C GLN A 208 -2.58 22.48 -9.71
N ASN A 209 -1.89 22.78 -10.81
CA ASN A 209 -2.13 23.95 -11.67
C ASN A 209 -2.51 23.55 -13.11
N GLY A 210 -2.73 22.27 -13.39
CA GLY A 210 -3.06 21.75 -14.71
C GLY A 210 -1.87 21.61 -15.65
N SER A 211 -0.63 21.67 -15.14
CA SER A 211 0.57 21.55 -15.97
C SER A 211 0.64 20.19 -16.69
N ALA A 212 1.34 20.17 -17.83
CA ALA A 212 1.65 18.92 -18.52
C ALA A 212 2.35 17.94 -17.57
N GLY A 213 1.89 16.69 -17.55
CA GLY A 213 2.39 15.65 -16.64
C GLY A 213 1.67 15.57 -15.28
N GLU A 214 0.74 16.48 -14.97
CA GLU A 214 -0.10 16.37 -13.77
C GLU A 214 -1.00 15.13 -13.82
N TRP A 215 -1.10 14.40 -12.71
CA TRP A 215 -1.94 13.22 -12.61
C TRP A 215 -3.33 13.51 -12.04
N ALA A 216 -4.32 12.73 -12.48
CA ALA A 216 -5.68 12.81 -11.98
C ALA A 216 -5.78 12.38 -10.53
N VAL A 217 -6.83 12.80 -9.81
CA VAL A 217 -7.05 12.39 -8.42
C VAL A 217 -8.11 11.28 -8.37
N SER A 218 -7.82 10.24 -7.59
CA SER A 218 -8.78 9.18 -7.26
C SER A 218 -8.71 8.82 -5.78
N TYR A 219 -9.63 7.96 -5.36
CA TYR A 219 -9.76 7.43 -4.01
C TYR A 219 -9.85 5.92 -4.03
N HIS A 220 -9.37 5.31 -2.95
CA HIS A 220 -9.48 3.88 -2.67
C HIS A 220 -9.90 3.67 -1.22
N GLY A 221 -10.85 2.76 -1.01
CA GLY A 221 -11.37 2.45 0.32
C GLY A 221 -10.37 1.66 1.17
N SER A 222 -10.50 1.72 2.49
CA SER A 222 -9.54 1.11 3.42
C SER A 222 -9.97 -0.24 4.00
N GLU A 223 -11.00 -0.89 3.46
CA GLU A 223 -11.47 -2.15 4.01
C GLU A 223 -10.40 -3.23 3.86
N VAL A 224 -9.85 -3.67 4.99
CA VAL A 224 -9.02 -4.87 5.07
C VAL A 224 -9.92 -6.05 5.41
N SER A 225 -10.02 -7.05 4.52
CA SER A 225 -10.88 -8.20 4.76
C SER A 225 -10.43 -8.94 6.04
N LYS A 226 -11.40 -9.36 6.86
CA LYS A 226 -11.12 -10.13 8.10
C LYS A 226 -10.58 -11.53 7.79
N THR A 227 -10.68 -11.97 6.55
CA THR A 227 -10.45 -13.36 6.12
C THR A 227 -9.20 -13.53 5.25
N GLN A 228 -8.58 -12.46 4.77
CA GLN A 228 -7.38 -12.54 3.92
C GLN A 228 -6.30 -11.54 4.32
N ASN A 229 -5.07 -12.06 4.40
CA ASN A 229 -3.93 -11.45 5.07
C ASN A 229 -3.11 -10.50 4.17
N ASN A 230 -3.73 -9.66 3.31
CA ASN A 230 -3.02 -8.59 2.59
C ASN A 230 -3.95 -7.53 1.95
N LEU A 231 -3.46 -6.28 1.84
CA LEU A 231 -4.16 -5.15 1.22
C LEU A 231 -4.41 -5.32 -0.29
N MET A 232 -3.58 -6.14 -0.94
CA MET A 232 -3.68 -6.38 -2.38
C MET A 232 -4.97 -7.12 -2.71
N ASP A 233 -5.33 -8.13 -1.93
CA ASP A 233 -6.60 -8.84 -2.07
C ASP A 233 -7.78 -7.87 -1.91
N ASP A 234 -7.68 -6.85 -1.03
CA ASP A 234 -8.73 -5.86 -0.82
C ASP A 234 -8.87 -4.84 -1.95
N VAL A 235 -7.74 -4.39 -2.52
CA VAL A 235 -7.73 -3.52 -3.71
C VAL A 235 -8.32 -4.24 -4.93
N LEU A 236 -8.01 -5.53 -5.07
CA LEU A 236 -8.54 -6.38 -6.15
C LEU A 236 -9.99 -6.84 -5.88
N MET A 237 -10.40 -6.92 -4.62
CA MET A 237 -11.77 -7.30 -4.24
C MET A 237 -12.84 -6.34 -4.74
N TRP A 238 -12.48 -5.10 -5.08
CA TRP A 238 -13.44 -4.17 -5.69
C TRP A 238 -14.00 -4.73 -7.00
N GLY A 239 -13.19 -5.31 -7.88
CA GLY A 239 -13.68 -5.91 -9.12
C GLY A 239 -14.69 -7.05 -8.86
N LYS A 240 -14.44 -7.88 -7.84
CA LYS A 240 -15.39 -8.93 -7.40
C LYS A 240 -16.66 -8.35 -6.79
N LYS A 241 -16.53 -7.35 -5.90
CA LYS A 241 -17.65 -6.64 -5.26
C LYS A 241 -18.50 -5.87 -6.28
N LEU A 242 -17.91 -5.48 -7.40
CA LEU A 242 -18.58 -4.86 -8.55
C LEU A 242 -19.22 -5.88 -9.51
N GLY A 243 -19.12 -7.19 -9.23
CA GLY A 243 -19.73 -8.25 -10.04
C GLY A 243 -18.99 -8.57 -11.34
N LEU A 244 -17.71 -8.20 -11.46
CA LEU A 244 -16.93 -8.42 -12.67
C LEU A 244 -16.41 -9.86 -12.78
N SER A 245 -16.23 -10.35 -14.01
CA SER A 245 -15.67 -11.67 -14.28
C SER A 245 -14.24 -11.81 -13.73
N ASN A 246 -13.82 -13.05 -13.44
CA ASN A 246 -12.53 -13.34 -12.79
C ASN A 246 -11.30 -12.72 -13.50
N ASN A 247 -11.36 -12.54 -14.82
CA ASN A 247 -10.28 -11.93 -15.60
C ASN A 247 -10.15 -10.41 -15.35
N ASN A 248 -11.26 -9.74 -15.04
CA ASN A 248 -11.33 -8.30 -14.77
C ASN A 248 -11.29 -7.99 -13.26
N ALA A 249 -11.55 -8.99 -12.42
CA ALA A 249 -11.51 -8.90 -10.97
C ALA A 249 -10.11 -8.64 -10.38
N ASN A 250 -9.04 -8.86 -11.16
CA ASN A 250 -7.65 -8.67 -10.72
C ASN A 250 -7.06 -7.31 -11.16
N MET A 251 -7.91 -6.34 -11.50
CA MET A 251 -7.49 -4.98 -11.86
C MET A 251 -7.54 -4.04 -10.64
N THR A 252 -6.73 -2.98 -10.64
CA THR A 252 -6.76 -1.96 -9.59
C THR A 252 -7.89 -0.98 -9.85
N PHE A 253 -8.97 -1.08 -9.07
CA PHE A 253 -10.09 -0.16 -9.17
C PHE A 253 -9.89 1.05 -8.27
N CYS A 254 -10.35 2.20 -8.72
CA CYS A 254 -10.42 3.41 -7.91
C CYS A 254 -11.58 4.29 -8.40
N THR A 255 -11.84 5.40 -7.73
CA THR A 255 -12.93 6.30 -8.11
C THR A 255 -12.54 7.76 -7.89
N PRO A 256 -12.94 8.70 -8.77
CA PRO A 256 -12.78 10.13 -8.52
C PRO A 256 -13.72 10.68 -7.44
N ASN A 257 -14.60 9.84 -6.87
CA ASN A 257 -15.59 10.22 -5.88
C ASN A 257 -15.31 9.57 -4.52
N VAL A 258 -14.94 10.37 -3.52
CA VAL A 258 -14.67 9.89 -2.16
C VAL A 258 -15.86 9.13 -1.56
N GLU A 259 -17.10 9.57 -1.83
CA GLU A 259 -18.32 8.93 -1.28
C GLU A 259 -18.57 7.56 -1.91
N THR A 260 -18.07 7.33 -3.12
CA THR A 260 -18.06 6.01 -3.74
C THR A 260 -17.02 5.12 -3.06
N ALA A 261 -15.81 5.63 -2.79
CA ALA A 261 -14.74 4.86 -2.14
C ALA A 261 -15.06 4.43 -0.70
N VAL A 262 -15.82 5.26 0.02
CA VAL A 262 -16.27 4.96 1.39
C VAL A 262 -17.12 3.69 1.47
N LYS A 263 -17.85 3.34 0.40
CA LYS A 263 -18.67 2.12 0.37
C LYS A 263 -17.86 0.83 0.50
N PHE A 264 -16.56 0.91 0.25
CA PHE A 264 -15.59 -0.18 0.41
C PHE A 264 -14.56 0.16 1.50
N SER A 265 -14.95 0.99 2.45
CA SER A 265 -14.16 1.33 3.62
C SER A 265 -14.87 0.80 4.84
N LYS A 266 -14.10 0.22 5.76
CA LYS A 266 -14.63 -0.22 7.04
C LYS A 266 -14.72 0.98 7.98
N GLN A 267 -15.84 1.09 8.68
CA GLN A 267 -15.91 1.95 9.85
C GLN A 267 -15.10 1.32 10.98
N ASN A 268 -14.10 2.05 11.41
CA ASN A 268 -13.20 1.70 12.49
C ASN A 268 -13.68 2.32 13.79
N THR A 269 -13.62 1.58 14.88
CA THR A 269 -13.94 2.07 16.22
C THR A 269 -12.71 1.94 17.08
N ASP A 270 -12.29 3.05 17.67
CA ASP A 270 -11.15 3.05 18.57
C ASP A 270 -11.51 2.60 19.99
N LYS A 271 -10.50 2.49 20.85
CA LYS A 271 -10.67 2.08 22.25
C LYS A 271 -11.57 3.00 23.07
N ASN A 272 -11.77 4.25 22.62
CA ASN A 272 -12.63 5.24 23.27
C ASN A 272 -14.05 5.27 22.67
N GLY A 273 -14.36 4.36 21.74
CA GLY A 273 -15.65 4.31 21.05
C GLY A 273 -15.82 5.34 19.94
N CYS A 274 -14.78 6.11 19.60
CA CYS A 274 -14.84 7.05 18.49
C CYS A 274 -14.79 6.29 17.17
N LYS A 275 -15.74 6.59 16.29
CA LYS A 275 -15.84 5.95 14.97
C LYS A 275 -15.16 6.80 13.92
N SER A 276 -14.42 6.16 13.03
CA SER A 276 -13.76 6.81 11.91
C SER A 276 -13.80 5.95 10.66
N ILE A 277 -13.71 6.61 9.50
CA ILE A 277 -13.57 5.99 8.18
C ILE A 277 -12.26 6.52 7.59
N LEU A 278 -11.48 5.61 7.02
CA LEU A 278 -10.23 5.92 6.33
C LEU A 278 -10.40 5.66 4.83
N VAL A 279 -9.87 6.57 4.02
CA VAL A 279 -9.82 6.45 2.55
C VAL A 279 -8.44 6.86 2.09
N PHE A 280 -7.82 6.07 1.21
CA PHE A 280 -6.59 6.45 0.54
C PHE A 280 -6.89 7.38 -0.62
N GLN A 281 -6.14 8.47 -0.72
CA GLN A 281 -6.21 9.38 -1.83
C GLN A 281 -4.98 9.21 -2.72
N ASN A 282 -5.25 9.03 -4.01
CA ASN A 282 -4.27 8.64 -5.00
C ASN A 282 -4.15 9.68 -6.10
N ARG A 283 -3.01 9.66 -6.78
CA ARG A 283 -2.82 10.22 -8.12
C ARG A 283 -2.81 9.10 -9.13
N VAL A 284 -3.42 9.31 -10.29
CA VAL A 284 -3.50 8.33 -11.38
C VAL A 284 -3.07 8.98 -12.69
N LYS A 285 -2.18 8.31 -13.43
CA LYS A 285 -1.73 8.77 -14.73
C LYS A 285 -2.90 8.84 -15.71
N PRO A 286 -3.23 10.02 -16.30
CA PRO A 286 -4.45 10.17 -17.08
C PRO A 286 -4.55 9.22 -18.29
N SER A 287 -3.42 8.94 -18.94
CA SER A 287 -3.37 8.03 -20.10
C SER A 287 -3.69 6.56 -19.77
N SER A 288 -3.63 6.19 -18.49
CA SER A 288 -3.78 4.81 -18.04
C SER A 288 -5.14 4.53 -17.40
N ILE A 289 -5.99 5.56 -17.32
CA ILE A 289 -7.34 5.47 -16.77
C ILE A 289 -8.28 4.85 -17.80
N LEU A 290 -8.92 3.76 -17.39
CA LEU A 290 -9.98 3.11 -18.16
C LEU A 290 -11.27 3.13 -17.33
N LYS A 291 -12.41 3.35 -17.98
CA LYS A 291 -13.71 3.36 -17.29
C LYS A 291 -14.12 1.94 -16.94
N ALA A 292 -14.54 1.68 -15.71
CA ALA A 292 -15.00 0.34 -15.32
C ALA A 292 -16.23 -0.11 -16.15
N SER A 293 -17.05 0.81 -16.64
CA SER A 293 -18.17 0.48 -17.53
C SER A 293 -17.76 -0.18 -18.85
N SER A 294 -16.53 0.03 -19.33
CA SER A 294 -16.04 -0.70 -20.51
C SER A 294 -15.82 -2.19 -20.25
N VAL A 295 -15.83 -2.62 -18.98
CA VAL A 295 -15.68 -4.02 -18.56
C VAL A 295 -16.89 -4.53 -17.77
N GLY A 296 -18.01 -3.80 -17.80
CA GLY A 296 -19.27 -4.17 -17.13
C GLY A 296 -19.43 -3.65 -15.70
N GLY A 297 -18.55 -2.76 -15.24
CA GLY A 297 -18.64 -2.11 -13.93
C GLY A 297 -19.41 -0.77 -13.97
N PRO A 298 -19.57 -0.09 -12.83
CA PRO A 298 -20.31 1.18 -12.80
C PRO A 298 -19.50 2.36 -13.37
N ASP A 299 -20.19 3.39 -13.84
CA ASP A 299 -19.57 4.55 -14.53
C ASP A 299 -18.69 5.44 -13.63
N ASP A 300 -18.89 5.39 -12.31
CA ASP A 300 -18.14 6.18 -11.34
C ASP A 300 -16.83 5.51 -10.87
N TYR A 301 -16.41 4.43 -11.52
CA TYR A 301 -15.15 3.74 -11.25
C TYR A 301 -14.20 3.81 -12.45
N TRP A 302 -12.93 3.89 -12.10
CA TRP A 302 -11.82 3.68 -13.00
C TRP A 302 -11.15 2.38 -12.64
N TYR A 303 -10.52 1.77 -13.64
CA TYR A 303 -9.52 0.75 -13.40
C TYR A 303 -8.20 1.14 -14.06
N VAL A 304 -7.11 0.75 -13.41
CA VAL A 304 -5.74 0.97 -13.86
C VAL A 304 -5.10 -0.40 -14.03
N LYS A 305 -4.50 -0.64 -15.20
CA LYS A 305 -3.86 -1.92 -15.52
C LYS A 305 -2.46 -2.02 -14.93
N ASP A 306 -1.69 -0.95 -15.01
CA ASP A 306 -0.33 -0.87 -14.49
C ASP A 306 -0.35 -0.26 -13.07
N PRO A 307 0.05 -0.99 -12.03
CA PRO A 307 0.11 -0.44 -10.68
C PRO A 307 1.09 0.74 -10.55
N ALA A 308 2.10 0.87 -11.43
CA ALA A 308 3.01 2.02 -11.42
C ALA A 308 2.32 3.36 -11.80
N ASP A 309 1.15 3.28 -12.45
CA ASP A 309 0.38 4.43 -12.93
C ASP A 309 -0.65 4.95 -11.92
N ILE A 310 -0.59 4.46 -10.68
CA ILE A 310 -1.40 4.95 -9.56
C ILE A 310 -0.54 5.02 -8.28
N ARG A 311 -0.61 6.13 -7.55
CA ARG A 311 0.25 6.41 -6.39
C ARG A 311 -0.56 7.01 -5.25
N VAL A 312 -0.51 6.41 -4.05
CA VAL A 312 -1.07 7.06 -2.85
C VAL A 312 -0.21 8.27 -2.52
N TYR A 313 -0.84 9.39 -2.17
CA TYR A 313 -0.13 10.59 -1.71
C TYR A 313 -0.74 11.22 -0.45
N SER A 314 -1.91 10.75 -0.02
CA SER A 314 -2.50 11.19 1.25
C SER A 314 -3.51 10.19 1.79
N ILE A 315 -3.80 10.33 3.09
CA ILE A 315 -4.81 9.59 3.82
C ILE A 315 -5.92 10.57 4.23
N CYS A 316 -7.16 10.24 3.90
CA CYS A 316 -8.33 11.00 4.31
C CYS A 316 -9.01 10.26 5.46
N VAL A 317 -9.19 10.94 6.60
CA VAL A 317 -9.86 10.40 7.78
C VAL A 317 -11.10 11.23 8.10
N LYS A 318 -12.26 10.57 8.20
CA LYS A 318 -13.52 11.19 8.60
C LYS A 318 -14.01 10.56 9.89
N GLN A 319 -14.32 11.38 10.87
CA GLN A 319 -15.00 10.95 12.08
C GLN A 319 -16.49 10.78 11.77
N VAL A 320 -17.11 9.71 12.27
CA VAL A 320 -18.52 9.34 12.06
C VAL A 320 -19.26 9.12 13.37
#